data_AF-A0A0N8KLA6-F1
#
_entry.id   AF-A0A0N8KLA6-F1
#
_cell.length_a   1.000
_cell.length_b   1.000
_cell.length_c   1.000
_cell.angle_alpha   90.00
_cell.angle_beta   90.00
_cell.angle_gamma   90.00
#
_symmetry.space_group_name_H-M   'P 1'
#
loop_
_entity.id
_entity.type
_entity.pdbx_description
1 polymer ?
#
loop_
_entity_poly.entity_id
_entity_poly.type
_entity_poly.pdbx_seq_one_letter_code
_entity_poly.pdbx_strand_id
1 'polypeptide(L)'
;MKLKRFFSALVLSAAAAITPAHSAILSDIIFVVDESGSMGNVQTNLRNNIGLFASILTGTGQVNAQYGLVGYGDNSAVPRLVTDLTDPANFATAAQGLRTNGFIEPGYTATAFALNELDGQTDLFSFRSNAVKNIIILTDEPSNGDFASRGTSGGVAVSNSVLDQLLTDNNALYNGVLRGSTTINSFSSLITNHGGNVFDLNLFNSTDQAVVQQFVTDFANAKLQETLDFCQLNPTNPACQPSASVPEPSSLALIGLGLLGIFTRYRRRSMTA
;
A
#
# COMPACT_ATOMS: atom_id res chain seq x y z
N MET A 1 39.94 67.33 -2.88
CA MET A 1 39.23 66.42 -3.83
C MET A 1 38.70 65.23 -3.04
N LYS A 2 37.37 65.08 -2.95
CA LYS A 2 36.69 64.03 -2.17
C LYS A 2 36.48 62.79 -3.04
N LEU A 3 37.08 61.66 -2.67
CA LEU A 3 36.87 60.37 -3.33
C LEU A 3 35.78 59.59 -2.58
N LYS A 4 34.55 59.59 -3.12
CA LYS A 4 33.47 58.72 -2.63
C LYS A 4 33.65 57.32 -3.24
N ARG A 5 33.88 56.31 -2.41
CA ARG A 5 33.77 54.89 -2.80
C ARG A 5 32.44 54.36 -2.29
N PHE A 6 31.50 54.10 -3.20
CA PHE A 6 30.29 53.35 -2.92
C PHE A 6 30.62 51.85 -3.02
N PHE A 7 30.45 51.11 -1.93
CA PHE A 7 30.33 49.65 -1.96
C PHE A 7 28.85 49.32 -1.78
N SER A 8 28.19 48.91 -2.86
CA SER A 8 26.87 48.28 -2.78
C SER A 8 27.07 46.80 -2.48
N ALA A 9 26.67 46.37 -1.28
CA ALA A 9 26.63 44.98 -0.90
C ALA A 9 25.38 44.33 -1.52
N LEU A 10 25.61 43.35 -2.39
CA LEU A 10 24.58 42.49 -2.97
C LEU A 10 24.14 41.48 -1.89
N VAL A 11 22.92 41.61 -1.36
CA VAL A 11 22.32 40.60 -0.48
C VAL A 11 21.69 39.54 -1.38
N LEU A 12 22.34 38.39 -1.51
CA LEU A 12 21.74 37.17 -2.08
C LEU A 12 20.81 36.56 -1.01
N SER A 13 19.51 36.81 -1.14
CA SER A 13 18.51 36.03 -0.39
C SER A 13 18.31 34.68 -1.09
N ALA A 14 19.07 33.67 -0.66
CA ALA A 14 18.78 32.28 -1.00
C ALA A 14 17.58 31.83 -0.15
N ALA A 15 16.37 31.96 -0.67
CA ALA A 15 15.20 31.30 -0.11
C ALA A 15 15.32 29.80 -0.42
N ALA A 16 15.84 29.02 0.52
CA ALA A 16 15.71 27.57 0.48
C ALA A 16 14.23 27.23 0.68
N ALA A 17 13.58 26.69 -0.36
CA ALA A 17 12.23 26.14 -0.24
C ALA A 17 12.29 24.95 0.71
N ILE A 18 11.83 25.15 1.94
CA ILE A 18 11.62 24.07 2.90
C ILE A 18 10.34 23.38 2.45
N THR A 19 10.45 22.33 1.63
CA THR A 19 9.33 21.43 1.41
C THR A 19 9.07 20.71 2.74
N PRO A 20 7.83 20.75 3.29
CA PRO A 20 7.54 19.99 4.49
C PRO A 20 7.85 18.52 4.21
N ALA A 21 8.69 17.91 5.03
CA ALA A 21 8.92 16.47 5.00
C ALA A 21 7.62 15.81 5.46
N HIS A 22 6.77 15.39 4.52
CA HIS A 22 5.62 14.58 4.86
C HIS A 22 6.13 13.18 5.22
N SER A 23 5.70 12.66 6.37
CA SER A 23 5.94 11.26 6.71
C SER A 23 5.33 10.37 5.63
N ALA A 24 6.00 9.27 5.27
CA ALA A 24 5.46 8.33 4.31
C ALA A 24 4.13 7.75 4.83
N ILE A 25 3.11 7.68 3.96
CA ILE A 25 1.85 7.01 4.27
C ILE A 25 2.16 5.52 4.43
N LEU A 26 1.82 4.96 5.59
CA LEU A 26 1.98 3.53 5.79
C LEU A 26 0.85 2.80 5.03
N SER A 27 1.16 1.75 4.30
CA SER A 27 0.15 0.92 3.62
C SER A 27 0.41 -0.57 3.84
N ASP A 28 -0.60 -1.29 4.30
CA ASP A 28 -0.55 -2.74 4.49
C ASP A 28 -1.31 -3.38 3.33
N ILE A 29 -0.56 -4.03 2.44
CA ILE A 29 -1.08 -4.58 1.19
C ILE A 29 -1.19 -6.10 1.31
N ILE A 30 -2.40 -6.61 1.28
CA ILE A 30 -2.66 -8.05 1.35
C ILE A 30 -3.09 -8.56 -0.03
N PHE A 31 -2.32 -9.50 -0.56
CA PHE A 31 -2.68 -10.25 -1.76
C PHE A 31 -3.50 -11.47 -1.35
N VAL A 32 -4.70 -11.61 -1.90
CA VAL A 32 -5.60 -12.77 -1.73
C VAL A 32 -5.59 -13.54 -3.04
N VAL A 33 -4.90 -14.68 -3.06
CA VAL A 33 -4.53 -15.36 -4.30
C VAL A 33 -5.19 -16.71 -4.40
N ASP A 34 -5.92 -16.91 -5.50
CA ASP A 34 -6.53 -18.17 -5.87
C ASP A 34 -5.45 -19.24 -6.17
N GLU A 35 -5.66 -20.42 -5.59
CA GLU A 35 -4.82 -21.62 -5.60
C GLU A 35 -5.33 -22.72 -6.53
N SER A 36 -6.24 -22.39 -7.46
CA SER A 36 -6.64 -23.24 -8.56
C SER A 36 -5.51 -23.51 -9.56
N GLY A 37 -5.64 -24.60 -10.31
CA GLY A 37 -4.61 -25.03 -11.26
C GLY A 37 -4.33 -24.02 -12.38
N SER A 38 -5.33 -23.24 -12.79
CA SER A 38 -5.21 -22.22 -13.84
C SER A 38 -4.40 -20.99 -13.41
N MET A 39 -4.21 -20.79 -12.10
CA MET A 39 -3.49 -19.64 -11.54
C MET A 39 -1.98 -19.83 -11.45
N GLY A 40 -1.43 -21.00 -11.79
CA GLY A 40 0.01 -21.28 -11.57
C GLY A 40 0.98 -20.30 -12.22
N ASN A 41 0.66 -19.78 -13.41
CA ASN A 41 1.49 -18.75 -14.05
C ASN A 41 1.31 -17.36 -13.42
N VAL A 42 0.10 -16.99 -13.02
CA VAL A 42 -0.18 -15.77 -12.25
C VAL A 42 0.62 -15.76 -10.94
N GLN A 43 0.58 -16.87 -10.18
CA GLN A 43 1.34 -17.00 -8.92
C GLN A 43 2.85 -16.88 -9.15
N THR A 44 3.36 -17.41 -10.26
CA THR A 44 4.75 -17.27 -10.65
C THR A 44 5.11 -15.81 -10.99
N ASN A 45 4.27 -15.14 -11.76
CA ASN A 45 4.46 -13.73 -12.10
C ASN A 45 4.37 -12.81 -10.88
N LEU A 46 3.49 -13.10 -9.91
CA LEU A 46 3.42 -12.41 -8.61
C LEU A 46 4.74 -12.49 -7.85
N ARG A 47 5.25 -13.71 -7.64
CA ARG A 47 6.53 -13.92 -6.97
C ARG A 47 7.68 -13.20 -7.66
N ASN A 48 7.73 -13.25 -8.99
CA ASN A 48 8.85 -12.70 -9.75
C ASN A 48 8.82 -11.17 -9.84
N ASN A 49 7.63 -10.55 -9.75
CA ASN A 49 7.48 -9.12 -10.01
C ASN A 49 7.08 -8.29 -8.77
N ILE A 50 6.89 -8.88 -7.59
CA ILE A 50 6.60 -8.12 -6.36
C ILE A 50 7.70 -7.09 -6.04
N GLY A 51 8.96 -7.39 -6.36
CA GLY A 51 10.06 -6.44 -6.22
C GLY A 51 9.90 -5.19 -7.08
N LEU A 52 9.45 -5.35 -8.34
CA LEU A 52 9.15 -4.22 -9.23
C LEU A 52 7.98 -3.40 -8.69
N PHE A 53 6.87 -4.07 -8.34
CA PHE A 53 5.69 -3.44 -7.75
C PHE A 53 6.07 -2.59 -6.54
N ALA A 54 6.84 -3.17 -5.61
CA ALA A 54 7.27 -2.50 -4.40
C ALA A 54 8.21 -1.32 -4.66
N SER A 55 9.12 -1.45 -5.64
CA SER A 55 10.06 -0.38 -5.99
C SER A 55 9.36 0.85 -6.56
N ILE A 56 8.28 0.67 -7.33
CA ILE A 56 7.49 1.76 -7.89
C ILE A 56 6.68 2.43 -6.77
N LEU A 57 5.99 1.62 -5.95
CA LEU A 57 5.13 2.13 -4.89
C LEU A 57 5.90 2.93 -3.83
N THR A 58 7.08 2.45 -3.43
CA THR A 58 7.88 3.05 -2.35
C THR A 58 8.98 3.98 -2.86
N GLY A 59 9.30 3.95 -4.16
CA GLY A 59 10.41 4.69 -4.75
C GLY A 59 10.28 6.21 -4.69
N THR A 60 9.06 6.73 -4.56
CA THR A 60 8.81 8.17 -4.35
C THR A 60 9.09 8.63 -2.92
N GLY A 61 9.21 7.69 -1.98
CA GLY A 61 9.28 7.97 -0.54
C GLY A 61 7.95 8.42 0.08
N GLN A 62 6.87 8.49 -0.69
CA GLN A 62 5.55 8.93 -0.20
C GLN A 62 4.76 7.81 0.47
N VAL A 63 5.06 6.55 0.15
CA VAL A 63 4.40 5.37 0.71
C VAL A 63 5.44 4.42 1.30
N ASN A 64 5.14 3.87 2.47
CA ASN A 64 5.88 2.78 3.11
C ASN A 64 4.97 1.55 3.21
N ALA A 65 5.20 0.58 2.33
CA ALA A 65 4.34 -0.57 2.19
C ALA A 65 4.92 -1.84 2.83
N GLN A 66 4.05 -2.64 3.45
CA GLN A 66 4.31 -4.02 3.84
C GLN A 66 3.35 -4.95 3.10
N TYR A 67 3.76 -6.19 2.86
CA TYR A 67 3.06 -7.12 1.98
C TYR A 67 2.71 -8.41 2.70
N GLY A 68 1.44 -8.78 2.71
CA GLY A 68 0.92 -10.02 3.27
C GLY A 68 0.25 -10.88 2.21
N LEU A 69 0.17 -12.20 2.44
CA LEU A 69 -0.33 -13.15 1.45
C LEU A 69 -1.32 -14.14 2.07
N VAL A 70 -2.50 -14.22 1.46
CA VAL A 70 -3.51 -15.25 1.67
C VAL A 70 -3.56 -16.15 0.44
N GLY A 71 -3.51 -17.46 0.67
CA GLY A 71 -3.88 -18.46 -0.32
C GLY A 71 -5.30 -18.93 -0.05
N TYR A 72 -6.10 -19.13 -1.10
CA TYR A 72 -7.44 -19.71 -0.96
C TYR A 72 -7.80 -20.53 -2.19
N GLY A 73 -8.86 -21.31 -2.08
CA GLY A 73 -9.37 -22.08 -3.23
C GLY A 73 -8.73 -23.46 -3.40
N ASP A 74 -7.72 -23.80 -2.60
CA ASP A 74 -7.03 -25.09 -2.61
C ASP A 74 -7.96 -26.30 -2.31
N ASN A 75 -7.43 -27.52 -2.28
CA ASN A 75 -8.21 -28.72 -1.98
C ASN A 75 -9.04 -28.66 -0.67
N SER A 76 -8.63 -27.86 0.30
CA SER A 76 -9.35 -27.67 1.57
C SER A 76 -10.47 -26.63 1.43
N ALA A 77 -10.41 -25.78 0.39
CA ALA A 77 -11.35 -24.71 0.08
C ALA A 77 -11.63 -23.80 1.28
N VAL A 78 -10.60 -23.55 2.09
CA VAL A 78 -10.57 -22.59 3.19
C VAL A 78 -9.38 -21.65 3.00
N PRO A 79 -9.51 -20.35 3.32
CA PRO A 79 -8.39 -19.45 3.24
C PRO A 79 -7.33 -19.80 4.27
N ARG A 80 -6.08 -19.47 3.95
CA ARG A 80 -4.93 -19.68 4.84
C ARG A 80 -3.94 -18.53 4.75
N LEU A 81 -3.34 -18.19 5.88
CA LEU A 81 -2.22 -17.26 5.92
C LEU A 81 -0.99 -17.95 5.30
N VAL A 82 -0.44 -17.37 4.24
CA VAL A 82 0.83 -17.83 3.63
C VAL A 82 1.99 -17.06 4.23
N THR A 83 1.83 -15.74 4.41
CA THR A 83 2.78 -14.91 5.14
C THR A 83 2.07 -13.69 5.70
N ASP A 84 2.44 -13.29 6.91
CA ASP A 84 2.06 -12.00 7.49
C ASP A 84 2.80 -10.84 6.79
N LEU A 85 2.48 -9.61 7.15
CA LEU A 85 3.07 -8.38 6.61
C LEU A 85 4.59 -8.39 6.71
N THR A 86 5.24 -8.39 5.56
CA THR A 86 6.70 -8.48 5.43
C THR A 86 7.23 -7.65 4.25
N ASP A 87 8.53 -7.70 4.02
CA ASP A 87 9.17 -7.05 2.87
C ASP A 87 8.98 -7.86 1.56
N PRO A 88 9.21 -7.23 0.38
CA PRO A 88 8.97 -7.88 -0.91
C PRO A 88 9.75 -9.18 -1.13
N ALA A 89 10.96 -9.31 -0.58
CA ALA A 89 11.81 -10.47 -0.78
C ALA A 89 11.31 -11.68 0.04
N ASN A 90 10.92 -11.42 1.29
CA ASN A 90 10.29 -12.43 2.14
C ASN A 90 8.90 -12.83 1.62
N PHE A 91 8.12 -11.87 1.12
CA PHE A 91 6.86 -12.15 0.43
C PHE A 91 7.08 -13.05 -0.79
N ALA A 92 8.05 -12.72 -1.66
CA ALA A 92 8.37 -13.53 -2.85
C ALA A 92 8.77 -14.96 -2.47
N THR A 93 9.52 -15.12 -1.37
CA THR A 93 9.89 -16.43 -0.84
C THR A 93 8.66 -17.20 -0.37
N ALA A 94 7.79 -16.58 0.43
CA ALA A 94 6.58 -17.22 0.92
C ALA A 94 5.58 -17.58 -0.20
N ALA A 95 5.51 -16.76 -1.26
CA ALA A 95 4.69 -17.02 -2.44
C ALA A 95 5.09 -18.29 -3.22
N GLN A 96 6.25 -18.90 -2.92
CA GLN A 96 6.59 -20.25 -3.42
C GLN A 96 5.73 -21.34 -2.77
N GLY A 97 5.15 -21.06 -1.60
CA GLY A 97 4.26 -21.96 -0.88
C GLY A 97 2.80 -21.91 -1.33
N LEU A 98 2.46 -21.12 -2.35
CA LEU A 98 1.14 -21.17 -2.99
C LEU A 98 0.91 -22.53 -3.67
N ARG A 99 -0.33 -22.98 -3.66
CA ARG A 99 -0.82 -24.25 -4.20
C ARG A 99 -1.53 -24.00 -5.54
N THR A 100 -1.66 -25.06 -6.33
CA THR A 100 -2.30 -25.05 -7.66
C THR A 100 -3.21 -26.27 -7.83
N ASN A 101 -3.89 -26.64 -6.75
CA ASN A 101 -4.69 -27.87 -6.64
C ASN A 101 -6.15 -27.60 -6.25
N GLY A 102 -6.58 -26.35 -6.38
CA GLY A 102 -7.90 -25.87 -6.02
C GLY A 102 -9.02 -26.20 -6.98
N PHE A 103 -10.26 -26.12 -6.47
CA PHE A 103 -11.50 -26.31 -7.24
C PHE A 103 -12.66 -25.42 -6.80
N ILE A 104 -12.74 -25.04 -5.52
CA ILE A 104 -13.87 -24.26 -5.00
C ILE A 104 -13.28 -23.01 -4.35
N GLU A 105 -13.72 -21.85 -4.79
CA GLU A 105 -13.00 -20.60 -4.57
C GLU A 105 -13.85 -19.58 -3.80
N PRO A 106 -13.88 -19.67 -2.45
CA PRO A 106 -14.66 -18.77 -1.61
C PRO A 106 -13.94 -17.43 -1.44
N GLY A 107 -13.86 -16.66 -2.52
CA GLY A 107 -13.15 -15.38 -2.59
C GLY A 107 -13.67 -14.33 -1.60
N TYR A 108 -14.97 -14.35 -1.26
CA TYR A 108 -15.51 -13.46 -0.23
C TYR A 108 -15.01 -13.84 1.15
N THR A 109 -15.09 -15.12 1.48
CA THR A 109 -14.56 -15.67 2.74
C THR A 109 -13.07 -15.42 2.88
N ALA A 110 -12.32 -15.58 1.78
CA ALA A 110 -10.87 -15.33 1.77
C ALA A 110 -10.52 -13.86 1.97
N THR A 111 -11.33 -12.95 1.42
CA THR A 111 -11.15 -11.51 1.64
C THR A 111 -11.49 -11.13 3.08
N ALA A 112 -12.53 -11.71 3.68
CA ALA A 112 -12.83 -11.52 5.10
C ALA A 112 -11.72 -12.07 6.02
N PHE A 113 -11.14 -13.22 5.68
CA PHE A 113 -9.95 -13.75 6.37
C PHE A 113 -8.77 -12.77 6.30
N ALA A 114 -8.54 -12.17 5.13
CA ALA A 114 -7.49 -11.17 4.93
C ALA A 114 -7.69 -9.91 5.78
N LEU A 115 -8.93 -9.59 6.16
CA LEU A 115 -9.26 -8.47 7.04
C LEU A 115 -9.18 -8.80 8.53
N ASN A 116 -8.90 -10.07 8.90
CA ASN A 116 -9.01 -10.62 10.26
C ASN A 116 -10.45 -10.65 10.82
N GLU A 117 -11.44 -10.86 9.95
CA GLU A 117 -12.87 -10.70 10.29
C GLU A 117 -13.65 -12.03 10.39
N LEU A 118 -12.97 -13.18 10.27
CA LEU A 118 -13.63 -14.47 10.46
C LEU A 118 -13.73 -14.83 11.95
N ASP A 119 -14.87 -15.40 12.33
CA ASP A 119 -15.13 -15.88 13.67
C ASP A 119 -14.15 -16.99 14.07
N GLY A 120 -13.48 -16.81 15.20
CA GLY A 120 -12.53 -17.79 15.72
C GLY A 120 -11.23 -17.92 14.90
N GLN A 121 -10.96 -16.99 13.99
CA GLN A 121 -9.69 -16.93 13.26
C GLN A 121 -8.52 -16.75 14.23
N THR A 122 -7.50 -17.60 14.11
CA THR A 122 -6.29 -17.55 14.95
C THR A 122 -5.08 -16.99 14.21
N ASP A 123 -5.02 -17.20 12.90
CA ASP A 123 -3.95 -16.69 12.05
C ASP A 123 -4.33 -15.28 11.57
N LEU A 124 -3.84 -14.27 12.29
CA LEU A 124 -4.20 -12.87 12.07
C LEU A 124 -3.03 -12.10 11.45
N PHE A 125 -3.34 -11.21 10.52
CA PHE A 125 -2.38 -10.21 10.03
C PHE A 125 -2.07 -9.19 11.11
N SER A 126 -0.80 -8.84 11.25
CA SER A 126 -0.30 -7.85 12.22
C SER A 126 -0.42 -6.42 11.66
N PHE A 127 -1.65 -5.99 11.33
CA PHE A 127 -1.89 -4.66 10.75
C PHE A 127 -1.34 -3.53 11.62
N ARG A 128 -0.70 -2.56 10.97
CA ARG A 128 -0.28 -1.32 11.60
C ARG A 128 -1.53 -0.45 11.80
N SER A 129 -1.73 0.03 13.03
CA SER A 129 -2.92 0.81 13.40
C SER A 129 -3.07 2.14 12.66
N ASN A 130 -1.98 2.63 12.04
CA ASN A 130 -1.92 3.84 11.24
C ASN A 130 -1.48 3.54 9.79
N ALA A 131 -1.84 2.38 9.25
CA ALA A 131 -1.65 2.07 7.83
C ALA A 131 -2.97 2.00 7.07
N VAL A 132 -2.92 2.39 5.80
CA VAL A 132 -4.00 2.15 4.85
C VAL A 132 -4.04 0.66 4.55
N LYS A 133 -5.15 0.00 4.90
CA LYS A 133 -5.39 -1.40 4.53
C LYS A 133 -5.77 -1.48 3.05
N ASN A 134 -5.05 -2.29 2.29
CA ASN A 134 -5.23 -2.42 0.86
C ASN A 134 -5.30 -3.90 0.49
N ILE A 135 -6.48 -4.37 0.11
CA ILE A 135 -6.72 -5.77 -0.19
C ILE A 135 -6.82 -5.93 -1.71
N ILE A 136 -6.06 -6.88 -2.26
CA ILE A 136 -5.98 -7.15 -3.69
C ILE A 136 -6.31 -8.62 -3.92
N ILE A 137 -7.44 -8.90 -4.58
CA ILE A 137 -7.80 -10.27 -4.96
C ILE A 137 -7.29 -10.61 -6.37
N LEU A 138 -6.66 -11.78 -6.53
CA LEU A 138 -6.22 -12.35 -7.80
C LEU A 138 -7.00 -13.65 -8.04
N THR A 139 -7.88 -13.68 -9.03
CA THR A 139 -8.66 -14.88 -9.39
C THR A 139 -9.18 -14.82 -10.82
N ASP A 140 -9.32 -16.00 -11.41
CA ASP A 140 -9.86 -16.16 -12.74
C ASP A 140 -11.30 -16.69 -12.82
N GLU A 141 -11.97 -16.88 -11.67
CA GLU A 141 -13.36 -17.33 -11.58
C GLU A 141 -14.15 -16.58 -10.48
N PRO A 142 -15.50 -16.57 -10.52
CA PRO A 142 -16.30 -15.85 -9.53
C PRO A 142 -16.24 -16.51 -8.15
N SER A 143 -16.48 -15.71 -7.10
CA SER A 143 -16.57 -16.25 -5.74
C SER A 143 -17.64 -17.33 -5.66
N ASN A 144 -17.27 -18.49 -5.14
CA ASN A 144 -18.16 -19.64 -5.03
C ASN A 144 -17.89 -20.49 -3.79
N GLY A 145 -18.95 -21.10 -3.26
CA GLY A 145 -18.86 -21.94 -2.07
C GLY A 145 -18.51 -21.19 -0.78
N ASP A 146 -18.88 -19.91 -0.65
CA ASP A 146 -18.79 -19.13 0.59
C ASP A 146 -19.82 -19.63 1.64
N PHE A 147 -19.63 -20.84 2.13
CA PHE A 147 -20.48 -21.48 3.13
C PHE A 147 -19.97 -21.24 4.54
N ALA A 148 -20.87 -21.25 5.52
CA ALA A 148 -20.54 -21.08 6.93
C ALA A 148 -19.47 -22.08 7.42
N SER A 149 -19.43 -23.28 6.84
CA SER A 149 -18.41 -24.30 7.19
C SER A 149 -16.99 -23.93 6.80
N ARG A 150 -16.78 -22.90 5.98
CA ARG A 150 -15.47 -22.43 5.52
C ARG A 150 -15.05 -21.12 6.17
N GLY A 151 -15.97 -20.47 6.87
CA GLY A 151 -15.78 -19.20 7.52
C GLY A 151 -17.10 -18.50 7.72
N THR A 152 -17.26 -17.91 8.91
CA THR A 152 -18.36 -16.99 9.21
C THR A 152 -17.80 -15.68 9.72
N SER A 153 -18.55 -14.61 9.59
CA SER A 153 -18.31 -13.35 10.30
C SER A 153 -19.61 -12.96 11.00
N GLY A 154 -19.57 -12.81 12.32
CA GLY A 154 -20.78 -12.57 13.10
C GLY A 154 -21.77 -13.75 13.08
N GLY A 155 -21.27 -14.98 12.91
CA GLY A 155 -22.04 -16.22 12.87
C GLY A 155 -22.73 -16.52 11.54
N VAL A 156 -22.52 -15.70 10.50
CA VAL A 156 -23.11 -15.90 9.17
C VAL A 156 -22.05 -16.13 8.10
N ALA A 157 -22.39 -16.90 7.07
CA ALA A 157 -21.52 -17.10 5.92
C ALA A 157 -21.22 -15.77 5.21
N VAL A 158 -19.99 -15.61 4.72
CA VAL A 158 -19.53 -14.36 4.12
C VAL A 158 -20.10 -14.20 2.70
N SER A 159 -21.26 -13.56 2.60
CA SER A 159 -21.83 -13.14 1.32
C SER A 159 -21.22 -11.83 0.80
N ASN A 160 -21.52 -11.45 -0.44
CA ASN A 160 -21.10 -10.17 -1.02
C ASN A 160 -21.48 -8.98 -0.12
N SER A 161 -22.70 -8.94 0.43
CA SER A 161 -23.13 -7.86 1.33
C SER A 161 -22.43 -7.87 2.68
N VAL A 162 -22.08 -9.06 3.21
CA VAL A 162 -21.29 -9.15 4.44
C VAL A 162 -19.89 -8.60 4.18
N LEU A 163 -19.25 -9.01 3.08
CA LEU A 163 -17.94 -8.49 2.72
C LEU A 163 -17.94 -6.97 2.46
N ASP A 164 -18.97 -6.43 1.82
CA ASP A 164 -19.13 -4.99 1.61
C ASP A 164 -19.12 -4.21 2.94
N GLN A 165 -19.83 -4.73 3.94
CA GLN A 165 -19.84 -4.16 5.29
C GLN A 165 -18.46 -4.28 5.95
N LEU A 166 -17.81 -5.44 5.87
CA LEU A 166 -16.48 -5.65 6.46
C LEU A 166 -15.42 -4.73 5.86
N LEU A 167 -15.45 -4.51 4.54
CA LEU A 167 -14.58 -3.55 3.87
C LEU A 167 -14.84 -2.11 4.33
N THR A 168 -16.11 -1.75 4.52
CA THR A 168 -16.52 -0.45 5.08
C THR A 168 -16.01 -0.25 6.50
N ASP A 169 -16.24 -1.23 7.38
CA ASP A 169 -15.88 -1.16 8.80
C ASP A 169 -14.35 -1.08 8.99
N ASN A 170 -13.61 -1.71 8.08
CA ASN A 170 -12.15 -1.67 8.05
C ASN A 170 -11.57 -0.44 7.32
N ASN A 171 -12.42 0.37 6.67
CA ASN A 171 -12.02 1.45 5.78
C ASN A 171 -10.91 1.02 4.80
N ALA A 172 -11.08 -0.18 4.22
CA ALA A 172 -10.07 -0.83 3.40
C ALA A 172 -10.26 -0.49 1.92
N LEU A 173 -9.16 -0.27 1.20
CA LEU A 173 -9.17 -0.24 -0.26
C LEU A 173 -9.31 -1.67 -0.80
N TYR A 174 -10.15 -1.89 -1.81
CA TYR A 174 -10.34 -3.22 -2.40
C TYR A 174 -10.17 -3.22 -3.91
N ASN A 175 -9.25 -4.04 -4.41
CA ASN A 175 -8.88 -4.11 -5.82
C ASN A 175 -8.92 -5.54 -6.32
N GLY A 176 -9.13 -5.71 -7.62
CA GLY A 176 -9.17 -7.02 -8.25
C GLY A 176 -8.28 -7.10 -9.47
N VAL A 177 -7.46 -8.14 -9.55
CA VAL A 177 -6.83 -8.57 -10.79
C VAL A 177 -7.61 -9.78 -11.27
N LEU A 178 -8.54 -9.57 -12.21
CA LEU A 178 -9.63 -10.49 -12.52
C LEU A 178 -9.62 -10.90 -13.99
N ARG A 179 -10.11 -12.11 -14.29
CA ARG A 179 -10.35 -12.58 -15.67
C ARG A 179 -11.81 -12.89 -15.93
N GLY A 180 -12.34 -12.37 -17.03
CA GLY A 180 -13.66 -12.75 -17.54
C GLY A 180 -14.83 -12.02 -16.88
N SER A 181 -15.93 -11.88 -17.61
CA SER A 181 -17.07 -11.05 -17.20
C SER A 181 -17.78 -11.58 -15.97
N THR A 182 -17.87 -12.91 -15.80
CA THR A 182 -18.53 -13.53 -14.65
C THR A 182 -17.79 -13.24 -13.34
N THR A 183 -16.46 -13.36 -13.39
CA THR A 183 -15.57 -13.04 -12.27
C THR A 183 -15.65 -11.55 -11.94
N ILE A 184 -15.55 -10.69 -12.94
CA ILE A 184 -15.69 -9.24 -12.77
C ILE A 184 -17.03 -8.90 -12.11
N ASN A 185 -18.15 -9.48 -12.57
CA ASN A 185 -19.47 -9.26 -11.98
C ASN A 185 -19.57 -9.69 -10.51
N SER A 186 -18.73 -10.64 -10.07
CA SER A 186 -18.70 -11.08 -8.67
C SER A 186 -18.07 -10.04 -7.74
N PHE A 187 -17.11 -9.25 -8.23
CA PHE A 187 -16.30 -8.38 -7.38
C PHE A 187 -16.41 -6.89 -7.70
N SER A 188 -16.87 -6.51 -8.90
CA SER A 188 -16.76 -5.13 -9.39
C SER A 188 -17.48 -4.09 -8.53
N SER A 189 -18.65 -4.44 -7.98
CA SER A 189 -19.37 -3.54 -7.07
C SER A 189 -18.58 -3.26 -5.80
N LEU A 190 -18.03 -4.32 -5.17
CA LEU A 190 -17.16 -4.19 -4.00
C LEU A 190 -15.93 -3.34 -4.33
N ILE A 191 -15.25 -3.65 -5.44
CA ILE A 191 -14.04 -2.93 -5.85
C ILE A 191 -14.31 -1.44 -6.07
N THR A 192 -15.40 -1.11 -6.77
CA THR A 192 -15.76 0.29 -7.05
C THR A 192 -16.22 1.02 -5.79
N ASN A 193 -16.99 0.36 -4.93
CA ASN A 193 -17.47 0.97 -3.67
C ASN A 193 -16.34 1.24 -2.68
N HIS A 194 -15.26 0.47 -2.74
CA HIS A 194 -14.12 0.54 -1.82
C HIS A 194 -12.86 1.12 -2.49
N GLY A 195 -13.06 2.07 -3.41
CA GLY A 195 -12.02 2.97 -3.92
C GLY A 195 -10.93 2.30 -4.77
N GLY A 196 -11.17 1.11 -5.31
CA GLY A 196 -10.20 0.38 -6.13
C GLY A 196 -10.60 0.21 -7.58
N ASN A 197 -9.73 -0.48 -8.31
CA ASN A 197 -9.85 -0.74 -9.74
C ASN A 197 -9.83 -2.24 -10.06
N VAL A 198 -10.41 -2.57 -11.21
CA VAL A 198 -10.30 -3.90 -11.83
C VAL A 198 -9.17 -3.87 -12.86
N PHE A 199 -8.20 -4.77 -12.71
CA PHE A 199 -7.07 -4.96 -13.60
C PHE A 199 -7.22 -6.28 -14.36
N ASP A 200 -6.84 -6.30 -15.64
CA ASP A 200 -7.00 -7.49 -16.49
C ASP A 200 -5.94 -8.55 -16.15
N LEU A 201 -6.39 -9.65 -15.54
CA LEU A 201 -5.54 -10.78 -15.18
C LEU A 201 -4.89 -11.44 -16.40
N ASN A 202 -5.43 -11.31 -17.62
CA ASN A 202 -4.79 -11.88 -18.81
C ASN A 202 -3.42 -11.28 -19.08
N LEU A 203 -3.24 -9.98 -18.82
CA LEU A 203 -1.95 -9.31 -18.98
C LEU A 203 -0.94 -9.88 -17.97
N PHE A 204 -1.39 -10.11 -16.75
CA PHE A 204 -0.56 -10.67 -15.69
C PHE A 204 -0.34 -12.19 -15.83
N ASN A 205 -1.23 -12.89 -16.54
CA ASN A 205 -1.09 -14.30 -16.88
C ASN A 205 -0.32 -14.53 -18.19
N SER A 206 0.31 -13.49 -18.75
CA SER A 206 1.15 -13.63 -19.94
C SER A 206 2.45 -14.38 -19.62
N THR A 207 3.00 -15.07 -20.62
CA THR A 207 4.38 -15.58 -20.59
C THR A 207 5.39 -14.56 -21.12
N ASP A 208 4.91 -13.52 -21.81
CA ASP A 208 5.72 -12.39 -22.26
C ASP A 208 6.01 -11.46 -21.07
N GLN A 209 7.26 -11.46 -20.62
CA GLN A 209 7.68 -10.67 -19.47
C GLN A 209 7.61 -9.16 -19.71
N ALA A 210 7.64 -8.68 -20.97
CA ALA A 210 7.43 -7.26 -21.23
C ALA A 210 5.98 -6.85 -20.94
N VAL A 211 5.01 -7.69 -21.29
CA VAL A 211 3.59 -7.48 -20.98
C VAL A 211 3.38 -7.52 -19.46
N VAL A 212 3.97 -8.50 -18.77
CA VAL A 212 3.86 -8.62 -17.32
C VAL A 212 4.47 -7.42 -16.60
N GLN A 213 5.66 -6.96 -17.00
CA GLN A 213 6.31 -5.80 -16.39
C GLN A 213 5.55 -4.49 -16.65
N GLN A 214 4.99 -4.32 -17.85
CA GLN A 214 4.14 -3.18 -18.15
C GLN A 214 2.89 -3.20 -17.27
N PHE A 215 2.21 -4.35 -17.17
CA PHE A 215 1.07 -4.53 -16.27
C PHE A 215 1.44 -4.16 -14.82
N VAL A 216 2.55 -4.69 -14.30
CA VAL A 216 2.98 -4.43 -12.91
C VAL A 216 3.32 -2.96 -12.70
N THR A 217 3.87 -2.30 -13.72
CA THR A 217 4.16 -0.87 -13.68
C THR A 217 2.88 -0.05 -13.58
N ASP A 218 1.92 -0.29 -14.47
CA ASP A 218 0.65 0.43 -14.49
C ASP A 218 -0.15 0.15 -13.21
N PHE A 219 -0.15 -1.10 -12.77
CA PHE A 219 -0.77 -1.52 -11.53
C PHE A 219 -0.17 -0.81 -10.32
N ALA A 220 1.16 -0.85 -10.14
CA ALA A 220 1.82 -0.20 -9.00
C ALA A 220 1.62 1.32 -8.98
N ASN A 221 1.61 1.97 -10.15
CA ASN A 221 1.31 3.40 -10.26
C ASN A 221 -0.12 3.73 -9.84
N ALA A 222 -1.10 2.92 -10.27
CA ALA A 222 -2.49 3.07 -9.84
C ALA A 222 -2.60 2.91 -8.32
N LYS A 223 -1.96 1.89 -7.74
CA LYS A 223 -1.95 1.65 -6.29
C LYS A 223 -1.29 2.78 -5.50
N LEU A 224 -0.22 3.36 -6.02
CA LEU A 224 0.40 4.54 -5.44
C LEU A 224 -0.60 5.69 -5.41
N GLN A 225 -1.23 6.00 -6.54
CA GLN A 225 -2.18 7.11 -6.64
C GLN A 225 -3.39 6.91 -5.73
N GLU A 226 -3.98 5.72 -5.71
CA GLU A 226 -5.10 5.37 -4.82
C GLU A 226 -4.75 5.58 -3.34
N THR A 227 -3.52 5.23 -2.94
CA THR A 227 -3.06 5.43 -1.55
C THR A 227 -2.91 6.92 -1.22
N LEU A 228 -2.45 7.74 -2.17
CA LEU A 228 -2.36 9.18 -2.00
C LEU A 228 -3.76 9.81 -1.93
N ASP A 229 -4.66 9.42 -2.84
CA ASP A 229 -6.03 9.93 -2.94
C ASP A 229 -6.84 9.56 -1.70
N PHE A 230 -6.66 8.36 -1.17
CA PHE A 230 -7.27 7.94 0.09
C PHE A 230 -7.01 8.95 1.21
N CYS A 231 -5.78 9.44 1.34
CA CYS A 231 -5.44 10.42 2.37
C CYS A 231 -5.88 11.84 2.06
N GLN A 232 -6.07 12.19 0.80
CA GLN A 232 -6.70 13.45 0.43
C GLN A 232 -8.20 13.45 0.79
N LEU A 233 -8.88 12.33 0.57
CA LEU A 233 -10.31 12.17 0.85
C LEU A 233 -10.60 11.94 2.34
N ASN A 234 -9.65 11.33 3.06
CA ASN A 234 -9.78 11.00 4.48
C ASN A 234 -8.69 11.69 5.33
N PRO A 235 -8.65 13.04 5.35
CA PRO A 235 -7.56 13.79 5.96
C PRO A 235 -7.49 13.67 7.48
N THR A 236 -8.48 13.04 8.14
CA THR A 236 -8.50 12.76 9.59
C THR A 236 -8.23 11.29 9.90
N ASN A 237 -8.06 10.43 8.90
CA ASN A 237 -7.75 9.02 9.11
C ASN A 237 -6.36 8.90 9.80
N PRO A 238 -6.19 8.00 10.80
CA PRO A 238 -4.91 7.79 11.46
C PRO A 238 -3.74 7.50 10.52
N ALA A 239 -3.97 6.83 9.40
CA ALA A 239 -2.94 6.53 8.40
C ALA A 239 -2.48 7.75 7.60
N CYS A 240 -3.26 8.82 7.62
CA CYS A 240 -3.04 10.05 6.88
C CYS A 240 -2.54 11.18 7.78
N GLN A 241 -2.44 10.93 9.09
CA GLN A 241 -1.84 11.89 10.00
C GLN A 241 -0.31 11.76 9.94
N PRO A 242 0.43 12.87 9.83
CA PRO A 242 1.87 12.84 10.00
C PRO A 242 2.15 12.29 11.40
N SER A 243 2.86 11.16 11.48
CA SER A 243 3.38 10.65 12.74
C SER A 243 4.19 11.76 13.40
N ALA A 244 3.75 12.20 14.58
CA ALA A 244 4.32 13.31 15.33
C ALA A 244 5.71 12.95 15.88
N SER A 245 6.71 12.81 15.02
CA SER A 245 8.12 12.71 15.40
C SER A 245 9.04 12.75 14.17
N VAL A 246 8.97 13.83 13.40
CA VAL A 246 10.15 14.25 12.62
C VAL A 246 10.83 15.34 13.45
N PRO A 247 11.94 15.05 14.16
CA PRO A 247 12.77 16.10 14.72
C PRO A 247 13.14 17.05 13.59
N GLU A 248 12.81 18.33 13.74
CA GLU A 248 13.19 19.32 12.75
C GLU A 248 14.69 19.19 12.46
N PRO A 249 15.10 19.21 11.18
CA PRO A 249 16.52 19.10 10.86
C PRO A 249 17.26 20.22 11.59
N SER A 250 18.33 19.84 12.27
CA SER A 250 19.23 20.71 13.05
C SER A 250 19.83 21.88 12.26
N SER A 251 19.51 22.01 10.96
CA SER A 251 19.75 23.18 10.14
C SER A 251 19.06 24.45 10.65
N LEU A 252 17.88 24.38 11.28
CA LEU A 252 17.28 25.57 11.92
C LEU A 252 18.07 26.02 13.17
N ALA A 253 18.62 25.08 13.94
CA ALA A 253 19.52 25.39 15.04
C ALA A 253 20.85 26.00 14.54
N LEU A 254 21.39 25.52 13.42
CA LEU A 254 22.61 26.07 12.80
C LEU A 254 22.41 27.47 12.19
N ILE A 255 21.24 27.76 11.60
CA ILE A 255 20.90 29.11 11.13
C ILE A 255 20.71 30.06 12.32
N GLY A 256 20.06 29.60 13.39
CA GLY A 256 19.92 30.37 14.64
C GLY A 256 21.29 30.72 15.28
N LEU A 257 22.21 29.77 15.33
CA LEU A 257 23.58 29.98 15.82
C LEU A 257 24.41 30.88 14.89
N GLY A 258 24.24 30.74 13.57
CA GLY A 258 24.91 31.58 12.57
C GLY A 258 24.50 33.07 12.68
N LEU A 259 23.21 33.35 12.89
CA LEU A 259 22.70 34.71 13.06
C LEU A 259 23.14 35.34 14.40
N LEU A 260 23.17 34.57 15.48
CA LEU A 260 23.73 35.00 16.78
C LEU A 260 25.23 35.31 16.71
N GLY A 261 26.00 34.53 15.94
CA GLY A 261 27.42 34.79 15.70
C GLY A 261 27.68 36.09 14.92
N ILE A 262 26.79 36.46 13.99
CA ILE A 262 26.89 37.72 13.24
C ILE A 262 26.51 38.93 14.12
N PHE A 263 25.45 38.83 14.93
CA PHE A 263 25.03 39.91 15.83
C PHE A 263 26.06 40.22 16.93
N THR A 264 26.69 39.19 17.50
CA THR A 264 27.74 39.37 18.53
C THR A 264 29.02 39.98 17.95
N ARG A 265 29.34 39.70 16.68
CA ARG A 265 30.49 40.30 15.97
C ARG A 265 30.26 41.76 15.60
N TYR A 266 29.02 42.17 15.31
CA TYR A 266 28.68 43.57 15.06
C TYR A 266 28.72 44.44 16.33
N ARG A 267 28.27 43.92 17.49
CA ARG A 267 28.30 44.68 18.75
C ARG A 267 29.71 44.96 19.27
N ARG A 268 30.70 44.11 19.01
CA ARG A 268 32.09 44.31 19.47
C ARG A 268 32.88 45.37 18.70
N ARG A 269 32.36 45.92 17.61
CA ARG A 269 33.05 46.97 16.82
C ARG A 269 32.68 48.42 17.20
N SER A 270 31.80 48.63 18.19
CA SER A 270 31.32 49.97 18.56
C SER A 270 31.92 50.54 19.85
N MET A 271 33.04 50.01 20.34
CA MET A 271 33.75 50.56 21.52
C MET A 271 35.25 50.69 21.24
N THR A 272 35.61 51.60 20.36
CA THR A 272 36.93 52.26 20.34
C THR A 272 36.79 53.59 19.59
N ALA A 273 36.51 54.64 20.35
CA ALA A 273 36.83 56.04 20.07
C ALA A 273 36.86 56.78 21.40
#